data_AF-A0A9E3CVC7-F1
#
_entry.id   AF-A0A9E3CVC7-F1
#
_cell.length_a   1.000
_cell.length_b   1.000
_cell.length_c   1.000
_cell.angle_alpha   90.00
_cell.angle_beta   90.00
_cell.angle_gamma   90.00
#
_symmetry.space_group_name_H-M   'P 1'
#
loop_
_entity.id
_entity.type
_entity.pdbx_description
1 polymer ?
#
loop_
_entity_poly.entity_id
_entity_poly.type
_entity_poly.pdbx_seq_one_letter_code
_entity_poly.pdbx_strand_id
1 'polypeptide(L)'
;MLKESFAALGASARDLLRNWGGLLFVAVLYLLLLLSVYYFFAVGVANTWQLFVTALTAAAAPLLFFLFQSASANAALPESTAGRVLRRAPRDFPKVLLLSVPVALFAALFVYLLYKLQGWLPAVAEPPRVASVGGVAGERPVPLHWQDALQSSLWLLLLGVLLPLAAAHLWLSAARAGLKPTLKGLHRVVGRAFLPRSVFVYAVGLFLFGLMPYFVLFTRTSFTTGWAELLLFGLRLALAFGLTLFGWLVTLGALSRVTPPETGAPVVSESAPAEPAPAPEPQLQA
;
A
#
# COMPACT_ATOMS: atom_id res chain seq x y z
N MET A 1 17.06 0.68 -14.75
CA MET A 1 15.72 0.42 -14.15
C MET A 1 15.73 -0.61 -13.02
N LEU A 2 15.85 -1.92 -13.26
CA LEU A 2 15.77 -2.95 -12.18
C LEU A 2 16.78 -2.72 -11.04
N LYS A 3 18.06 -2.55 -11.39
CA LYS A 3 19.15 -2.28 -10.43
C LYS A 3 18.86 -1.06 -9.55
N GLU A 4 18.32 0.00 -10.13
CA GLU A 4 18.00 1.23 -9.40
C GLU A 4 16.78 1.05 -8.48
N SER A 5 15.78 0.27 -8.90
CA SER A 5 14.61 -0.05 -8.06
C SER A 5 15.00 -0.88 -6.84
N PHE A 6 15.86 -1.91 -7.03
CA PHE A 6 16.40 -2.68 -5.91
C PHE A 6 17.31 -1.84 -5.02
N ALA A 7 18.14 -0.97 -5.59
CA ALA A 7 18.95 -0.03 -4.81
C ALA A 7 18.07 0.91 -3.98
N ALA A 8 16.95 1.40 -4.53
CA ALA A 8 16.00 2.24 -3.80
C ALA A 8 15.34 1.49 -2.63
N LEU A 9 14.93 0.23 -2.84
CA LEU A 9 14.39 -0.63 -1.77
C LEU A 9 15.43 -0.89 -0.67
N GLY A 10 16.65 -1.26 -1.04
CA GLY A 10 17.74 -1.50 -0.08
C GLY A 10 18.13 -0.26 0.71
N ALA A 11 18.19 0.91 0.06
CA ALA A 11 18.44 2.18 0.73
C ALA A 11 17.28 2.56 1.67
N SER A 12 16.04 2.34 1.24
CA SER A 12 14.86 2.56 2.08
C SER A 12 14.85 1.67 3.32
N ALA A 13 15.17 0.38 3.17
CA ALA A 13 15.26 -0.55 4.29
C ALA A 13 16.34 -0.14 5.30
N ARG A 14 17.52 0.24 4.80
CA ARG A 14 18.63 0.70 5.65
C ARG A 14 18.27 1.96 6.43
N ASP A 15 17.67 2.94 5.77
CA ASP A 15 17.30 4.21 6.41
C ASP A 15 16.18 4.01 7.43
N LEU A 16 15.23 3.10 7.16
CA LEU A 16 14.19 2.72 8.11
C LEU A 16 14.78 2.10 9.38
N LEU A 17 15.74 1.18 9.24
CA LEU A 17 16.44 0.56 10.38
C LEU A 17 17.31 1.55 11.15
N ARG A 18 17.91 2.53 10.46
CA ARG A 18 18.67 3.62 11.09
C ARG A 18 17.77 4.55 11.91
N ASN A 19 16.52 4.74 11.50
CA ASN A 19 15.51 5.51 12.24
C ASN A 19 14.62 4.59 13.11
N TRP A 20 15.24 3.80 13.98
CA TRP A 20 14.53 2.83 14.83
C TRP A 20 13.41 3.46 15.67
N GLY A 21 13.59 4.70 16.16
CA GLY A 21 12.58 5.39 16.94
C GLY A 21 11.34 5.76 16.13
N GLY A 22 11.51 6.13 14.86
CA GLY A 22 10.40 6.34 13.93
C GLY A 22 9.68 5.03 13.61
N LEU A 23 10.44 3.96 13.37
CA LEU A 23 9.90 2.62 13.15
C LEU A 23 9.10 2.12 14.36
N LEU A 24 9.61 2.30 15.58
CA LEU A 24 8.91 1.92 16.82
C LEU A 24 7.59 2.68 16.97
N PHE A 25 7.58 3.99 16.73
CA PHE A 25 6.36 4.79 16.78
C PHE A 25 5.30 4.30 15.79
N VAL A 26 5.70 4.04 14.54
CA VAL A 26 4.78 3.51 13.52
C VAL A 26 4.32 2.09 13.88
N ALA A 27 5.19 1.25 14.46
CA ALA A 27 4.84 -0.08 14.93
C ALA A 27 3.81 -0.04 16.07
N VAL A 28 3.94 0.89 17.02
CA VAL A 28 2.94 1.09 18.08
C VAL A 28 1.58 1.48 17.49
N LEU A 29 1.54 2.42 16.53
CA LEU A 29 0.29 2.78 15.84
C LEU A 29 -0.32 1.58 15.11
N TYR A 30 0.50 0.77 14.48
CA TYR A 30 0.06 -0.44 13.78
C TYR A 30 -0.51 -1.49 14.75
N LEU A 31 0.15 -1.73 15.89
CA LEU A 31 -0.36 -2.61 16.94
C LEU A 31 -1.68 -2.11 17.52
N LEU A 32 -1.81 -0.80 17.78
CA LEU A 32 -3.07 -0.20 18.23
C LEU A 32 -4.18 -0.38 17.21
N LEU A 33 -3.88 -0.22 15.92
CA LEU A 33 -4.82 -0.49 14.84
C LEU A 33 -5.26 -1.96 14.83
N LEU A 34 -4.32 -2.90 14.89
CA LEU A 34 -4.62 -4.34 14.92
C LEU A 34 -5.46 -4.71 16.14
N LEU A 35 -5.14 -4.19 17.33
CA LEU A 35 -5.93 -4.39 18.54
C LEU A 35 -7.34 -3.82 18.38
N SER A 36 -7.48 -2.61 17.83
CA SER A 36 -8.80 -2.00 17.59
C SER A 36 -9.66 -2.85 16.67
N VAL A 37 -9.08 -3.37 15.58
CA VAL A 37 -9.78 -4.26 14.64
C VAL A 37 -10.12 -5.60 15.30
N TYR A 38 -9.18 -6.21 16.02
CA TYR A 38 -9.41 -7.45 16.75
C TYR A 38 -10.56 -7.31 17.75
N TYR A 39 -10.54 -6.28 18.61
CA TYR A 39 -11.60 -6.06 19.59
C TYR A 39 -12.95 -5.76 18.94
N PHE A 40 -12.97 -5.04 17.81
CA PHE A 40 -14.22 -4.80 17.07
C PHE A 40 -14.90 -6.10 16.63
N PHE A 41 -14.14 -7.10 16.18
CA PHE A 41 -14.68 -8.40 15.77
C PHE A 41 -14.85 -9.40 16.91
N ALA A 42 -14.00 -9.36 17.93
CA ALA A 42 -14.02 -10.32 19.04
C ALA A 42 -15.12 -10.01 20.07
N VAL A 43 -15.54 -8.74 20.19
CA VAL A 43 -16.59 -8.35 21.12
C VAL A 43 -17.96 -8.62 20.50
N GLY A 44 -18.63 -9.68 20.98
CA GLY A 44 -20.05 -9.90 20.70
C GLY A 44 -20.94 -8.84 21.37
N VAL A 45 -22.18 -8.67 20.87
CA VAL A 45 -23.14 -7.69 21.41
C VAL A 45 -24.06 -8.37 22.43
N ALA A 46 -23.66 -8.40 23.70
CA ALA A 46 -24.47 -8.97 24.79
C ALA A 46 -24.84 -7.96 25.89
N ASN A 47 -24.09 -6.85 26.05
CA ASN A 47 -24.42 -5.80 27.03
C ASN A 47 -24.02 -4.38 26.60
N THR A 48 -24.49 -3.36 27.32
CA THR A 48 -24.26 -1.93 27.03
C THR A 48 -22.77 -1.56 26.99
N TRP A 49 -21.95 -2.15 27.86
CA TRP A 49 -20.51 -1.91 27.87
C TRP A 49 -19.84 -2.43 26.59
N GLN A 50 -20.20 -3.63 26.14
CA GLN A 50 -19.74 -4.19 24.87
C GLN A 50 -20.16 -3.32 23.69
N LEU A 51 -21.39 -2.81 23.68
CA LEU A 51 -21.84 -1.87 22.65
C LEU A 51 -20.98 -0.60 22.61
N PHE A 52 -20.62 -0.05 23.78
CA PHE A 52 -19.73 1.11 23.87
C PHE A 52 -18.32 0.79 23.34
N VAL A 53 -17.74 -0.34 23.71
CA VAL A 53 -16.42 -0.78 23.22
C VAL A 53 -16.44 -1.02 21.71
N THR A 54 -17.47 -1.67 21.16
CA THR A 54 -17.64 -1.87 19.72
C THR A 54 -17.79 -0.54 18.99
N ALA A 55 -18.58 0.41 19.51
CA ALA A 55 -18.72 1.74 18.92
C ALA A 55 -17.40 2.52 18.95
N LEU A 56 -16.68 2.48 20.08
CA LEU A 56 -15.38 3.14 20.22
C LEU A 56 -14.34 2.54 19.26
N THR A 57 -14.25 1.22 19.15
CA THR A 57 -13.31 0.53 18.25
C THR A 57 -13.67 0.69 16.79
N ALA A 58 -14.97 0.75 16.45
CA ALA A 58 -15.46 1.06 15.11
C ALA A 58 -15.04 2.47 14.65
N ALA A 59 -15.06 3.45 15.55
CA ALA A 59 -14.59 4.81 15.27
C ALA A 59 -13.06 4.92 15.32
N ALA A 60 -12.41 4.22 16.25
CA ALA A 60 -10.95 4.27 16.43
C ALA A 60 -10.22 3.61 15.27
N ALA A 61 -10.70 2.49 14.72
CA ALA A 61 -10.05 1.76 13.64
C ALA A 61 -9.76 2.64 12.39
N PRO A 62 -10.72 3.36 11.80
CA PRO A 62 -10.42 4.24 10.65
C PRO A 62 -9.51 5.41 11.04
N LEU A 63 -9.69 6.00 12.23
CA LEU A 63 -8.82 7.10 12.69
C LEU A 63 -7.36 6.64 12.86
N LEU A 64 -7.15 5.50 13.50
CA LEU A 64 -5.84 4.86 13.66
C LEU A 64 -5.26 4.45 12.31
N PHE A 65 -6.07 3.95 11.38
CA PHE A 65 -5.63 3.62 10.03
C PHE A 65 -5.06 4.85 9.32
N PHE A 66 -5.78 5.98 9.27
CA PHE A 66 -5.29 7.17 8.60
C PHE A 66 -4.11 7.84 9.34
N LEU A 67 -4.08 7.76 10.67
CA LEU A 67 -2.93 8.23 11.45
C LEU A 67 -1.69 7.39 11.17
N PHE A 68 -1.86 6.06 11.07
CA PHE A 68 -0.83 5.12 10.65
C PHE A 68 -0.34 5.40 9.23
N GLN A 69 -1.24 5.65 8.27
CA GLN A 69 -0.84 6.01 6.89
C GLN A 69 -0.08 7.33 6.84
N SER A 70 -0.52 8.34 7.61
CA SER A 70 0.18 9.62 7.73
C SER A 70 1.57 9.47 8.35
N ALA A 71 1.70 8.68 9.41
CA ALA A 71 2.98 8.38 10.05
C ALA A 71 3.91 7.59 9.12
N SER A 72 3.38 6.60 8.40
CA SER A 72 4.10 5.79 7.42
C SER A 72 4.63 6.63 6.26
N ALA A 73 3.80 7.51 5.70
CA ALA A 73 4.21 8.42 4.64
C ALA A 73 5.31 9.40 5.11
N ASN A 74 5.20 9.92 6.34
CA ASN A 74 6.21 10.80 6.93
C ASN A 74 7.53 10.05 7.26
N ALA A 75 7.45 8.81 7.72
CA ALA A 75 8.62 7.97 8.00
C ALA A 75 9.36 7.58 6.73
N ALA A 76 8.62 7.39 5.63
CA ALA A 76 9.15 7.07 4.30
C ALA A 76 9.88 8.23 3.60
N LEU A 77 9.78 9.46 4.10
CA LEU A 77 10.50 10.59 3.52
C LEU A 77 12.01 10.50 3.85
N PRO A 78 12.89 10.92 2.91
CA PRO A 78 14.30 11.09 3.22
C PRO A 78 14.50 11.98 4.45
N GLU A 79 15.51 11.68 5.26
CA GLU A 79 15.86 12.44 6.48
C GLU A 79 14.74 12.51 7.53
N SER A 80 13.82 11.55 7.54
CA SER A 80 12.84 11.43 8.60
C SER A 80 13.55 11.11 9.93
N THR A 81 13.20 11.84 10.99
CA THR A 81 13.61 11.54 12.36
C THR A 81 12.39 11.19 13.18
N ALA A 82 12.55 10.36 14.22
CA ALA A 82 11.45 9.96 15.10
C ALA A 82 10.60 11.15 15.59
N GLY A 83 11.26 12.21 16.08
CA GLY A 83 10.58 13.42 16.55
C GLY A 83 9.84 14.17 15.44
N ARG A 84 10.35 14.15 14.20
CA ARG A 84 9.67 14.75 13.04
C ARG A 84 8.42 13.95 12.67
N VAL A 85 8.51 12.62 12.63
CA VAL A 85 7.36 11.74 12.35
C VAL A 85 6.28 11.93 13.41
N LEU A 86 6.64 11.88 14.70
CA LEU A 86 5.70 12.06 15.81
C LEU A 86 4.96 13.40 15.75
N ARG A 87 5.66 14.49 15.41
CA ARG A 87 5.05 15.84 15.33
C ARG A 87 4.25 16.07 14.05
N ARG A 88 4.67 15.49 12.92
CA ARG A 88 4.01 15.71 11.61
C ARG A 88 2.83 14.78 11.39
N ALA A 89 2.89 13.52 11.82
CA ALA A 89 1.84 12.54 11.61
C ALA A 89 0.43 13.05 12.00
N PRO A 90 0.18 13.62 13.20
CA PRO A 90 -1.14 14.14 13.57
C PRO A 90 -1.52 15.43 12.80
N ARG A 91 -0.54 16.22 12.34
CA ARG A 91 -0.80 17.43 11.53
C ARG A 91 -1.15 17.11 10.07
N ASP A 92 -0.59 16.03 9.55
CA ASP A 92 -0.83 15.55 8.19
C ASP A 92 -1.99 14.56 8.10
N PHE A 93 -2.39 13.96 9.23
CA PHE A 93 -3.56 13.09 9.37
C PHE A 93 -4.81 13.61 8.63
N PRO A 94 -5.29 14.86 8.85
CA PRO A 94 -6.50 15.32 8.18
C PRO A 94 -6.30 15.45 6.67
N LYS A 95 -5.07 15.70 6.19
CA LYS A 95 -4.75 15.78 4.76
C LYS A 95 -4.86 14.40 4.11
N VAL A 96 -4.28 13.39 4.76
CA VAL A 96 -4.32 11.99 4.32
C VAL A 96 -5.76 11.48 4.34
N LEU A 97 -6.52 11.77 5.39
CA LEU A 97 -7.95 11.44 5.48
C LEU A 97 -8.72 12.05 4.31
N LEU A 98 -8.62 13.37 4.11
CA LEU A 98 -9.36 14.07 3.05
C LEU A 98 -9.00 13.55 1.65
N LEU A 99 -7.73 13.26 1.39
CA LEU A 99 -7.29 12.70 0.10
C LEU A 99 -7.71 11.24 -0.11
N SER A 100 -7.97 10.51 0.98
CA SER A 100 -8.43 9.12 0.89
C SER A 100 -9.92 9.01 0.62
N VAL A 101 -10.72 10.05 0.92
CA VAL A 101 -12.16 10.07 0.62
C VAL A 101 -12.44 9.86 -0.88
N PRO A 102 -11.88 10.64 -1.83
CA PRO A 102 -12.14 10.41 -3.25
C PRO A 102 -11.61 9.05 -3.72
N VAL A 103 -10.50 8.57 -3.16
CA VAL A 103 -9.96 7.23 -3.46
C VAL A 103 -10.92 6.13 -3.00
N ALA A 104 -11.48 6.26 -1.79
CA ALA A 104 -12.44 5.31 -1.23
C ALA A 104 -13.78 5.33 -1.98
N LEU A 105 -14.27 6.53 -2.35
CA LEU A 105 -15.46 6.67 -3.19
C LEU A 105 -15.26 6.01 -4.57
N PHE A 106 -14.09 6.22 -5.18
CA PHE A 106 -13.74 5.57 -6.44
C PHE A 106 -13.67 4.05 -6.29
N ALA A 107 -13.10 3.55 -5.19
CA ALA A 107 -13.07 2.13 -4.88
C ALA A 107 -14.48 1.54 -4.75
N ALA A 108 -15.35 2.19 -3.97
CA ALA A 108 -16.73 1.77 -3.77
C ALA A 108 -17.54 1.79 -5.07
N LEU A 109 -17.38 2.84 -5.88
CA LEU A 109 -17.99 2.93 -7.21
C LEU A 109 -17.51 1.78 -8.10
N PHE A 110 -16.22 1.49 -8.10
CA PHE A 110 -15.65 0.44 -8.92
C PHE A 110 -16.16 -0.95 -8.50
N VAL A 111 -16.19 -1.22 -7.20
CA VAL A 111 -16.79 -2.43 -6.62
C VAL A 111 -18.25 -2.57 -7.04
N TYR A 112 -19.03 -1.49 -6.91
CA TYR A 112 -20.43 -1.46 -7.34
C TYR A 112 -20.59 -1.80 -8.83
N LEU A 113 -19.76 -1.18 -9.69
CA LEU A 113 -19.79 -1.45 -11.14
C LEU A 113 -19.41 -2.89 -11.46
N LEU A 114 -18.44 -3.48 -10.76
CA LEU A 114 -18.09 -4.89 -10.94
C LEU A 114 -19.21 -5.83 -10.52
N TYR A 115 -19.87 -5.59 -9.38
CA TYR A 115 -21.03 -6.37 -8.98
C TYR A 115 -22.17 -6.25 -9.98
N LYS A 116 -22.40 -5.04 -10.51
CA LYS A 116 -23.42 -4.82 -11.55
C LYS A 116 -23.08 -5.56 -12.85
N LEU A 117 -21.81 -5.54 -13.26
CA LEU A 117 -21.33 -6.26 -14.43
C LEU A 117 -21.48 -7.78 -14.25
N GLN A 118 -21.21 -8.31 -13.06
CA GLN A 118 -21.42 -9.72 -12.74
C GLN A 118 -22.88 -10.13 -12.93
N GLY A 119 -23.84 -9.26 -12.57
CA GLY A 119 -25.26 -9.52 -12.79
C GLY A 119 -25.71 -9.48 -14.26
N TRP A 120 -24.88 -8.94 -15.16
CA TRP A 120 -25.17 -8.88 -16.61
C TRP A 120 -24.55 -10.05 -17.38
N LEU A 121 -23.56 -10.71 -16.80
CA LEU A 121 -22.94 -11.87 -17.39
C LEU A 121 -23.87 -13.09 -17.22
N PRO A 122 -24.03 -13.94 -18.25
CA PRO A 122 -24.86 -15.13 -18.15
C PRO A 122 -24.35 -16.01 -17.01
N ALA A 123 -25.25 -16.46 -16.13
CA ALA A 123 -24.90 -17.40 -15.09
C ALA A 123 -24.37 -18.68 -15.75
N VAL A 124 -23.13 -19.04 -15.45
CA VAL A 124 -22.57 -20.34 -15.87
C VAL A 124 -23.42 -21.39 -15.17
N ALA A 125 -24.20 -22.16 -15.94
CA ALA A 125 -25.00 -23.23 -15.39
C ALA A 125 -24.07 -24.21 -14.69
N GLU A 126 -24.12 -24.26 -13.34
CA GLU A 126 -23.39 -25.28 -12.61
C GLU A 126 -23.88 -26.63 -13.13
N PRO A 127 -22.99 -27.52 -13.61
CA PRO A 127 -23.41 -28.87 -13.96
C PRO A 127 -24.07 -29.48 -12.72
N PRO A 128 -25.18 -30.21 -12.88
CA PRO A 128 -25.90 -30.78 -11.76
C PRO A 128 -24.90 -31.51 -10.86
N ARG A 129 -24.84 -31.11 -9.58
CA ARG A 129 -23.98 -31.75 -8.58
C ARG A 129 -24.51 -33.17 -8.38
N VAL A 130 -24.06 -34.09 -9.23
CA VAL A 130 -24.35 -35.51 -9.05
C VAL A 130 -23.65 -35.89 -7.76
N ALA A 131 -24.45 -36.20 -6.73
CA ALA A 131 -23.93 -36.70 -5.46
C ALA A 131 -22.98 -37.86 -5.79
N SER A 132 -21.70 -37.70 -5.52
CA SER A 132 -20.68 -38.72 -5.74
C SER A 132 -20.91 -39.86 -4.74
N VAL A 133 -21.80 -40.78 -5.10
CA VAL A 133 -21.99 -42.05 -4.39
C VAL A 133 -20.80 -42.93 -4.73
N GLY A 134 -19.86 -43.07 -3.79
CA GLY A 134 -18.85 -44.14 -3.80
C GLY A 134 -17.41 -43.71 -4.00
N GLY A 135 -16.74 -43.35 -2.90
CA GLY A 135 -15.57 -44.07 -2.37
C GLY A 135 -14.25 -44.19 -3.16
N VAL A 136 -14.15 -43.82 -4.43
CA VAL A 136 -12.88 -43.91 -5.19
C VAL A 136 -12.56 -42.54 -5.78
N ALA A 137 -12.13 -41.64 -4.90
CA ALA A 137 -11.95 -40.23 -5.15
C ALA A 137 -10.65 -39.93 -5.91
N GLY A 138 -10.66 -40.15 -7.22
CA GLY A 138 -9.85 -39.32 -8.11
C GLY A 138 -10.50 -37.94 -8.15
N GLU A 139 -9.89 -36.93 -7.52
CA GLU A 139 -10.31 -35.54 -7.64
C GLU A 139 -10.35 -35.18 -9.13
N ARG A 140 -11.55 -35.18 -9.73
CA ARG A 140 -11.71 -34.70 -11.10
C ARG A 140 -11.33 -33.22 -11.10
N PRO A 141 -10.51 -32.76 -12.05
CA PRO A 141 -10.16 -31.35 -12.13
C PRO A 141 -11.45 -30.55 -12.27
N VAL A 142 -11.71 -29.68 -11.29
CA VAL A 142 -12.83 -28.73 -11.34
C VAL A 142 -12.62 -27.86 -12.59
N PRO A 143 -13.62 -27.75 -13.49
CA PRO A 143 -13.46 -26.93 -14.69
C PRO A 143 -13.13 -25.48 -14.29
N LEU A 144 -12.13 -24.90 -14.95
CA LEU A 144 -11.72 -23.52 -14.68
C LEU A 144 -12.81 -22.57 -15.16
N HIS A 145 -13.52 -21.94 -14.21
CA HIS A 145 -14.49 -20.88 -14.49
C HIS A 145 -13.73 -19.59 -14.85
N TRP A 146 -13.40 -19.42 -16.13
CA TRP A 146 -12.63 -18.26 -16.64
C TRP A 146 -13.25 -16.91 -16.25
N GLN A 147 -14.58 -16.85 -16.13
CA GLN A 147 -15.29 -15.66 -15.66
C GLN A 147 -14.91 -15.28 -14.22
N ASP A 148 -14.95 -16.24 -13.30
CA ASP A 148 -14.58 -16.02 -11.89
C ASP A 148 -13.10 -15.69 -11.75
N ALA A 149 -12.26 -16.33 -12.55
CA ALA A 149 -10.82 -16.06 -12.59
C ALA A 149 -10.55 -14.64 -13.09
N LEU A 150 -11.20 -14.20 -14.17
CA LEU A 150 -11.07 -12.85 -14.72
C LEU A 150 -11.61 -11.80 -13.76
N GLN A 151 -12.77 -12.04 -13.15
CA GLN A 151 -13.35 -11.15 -12.14
C GLN A 151 -12.42 -11.02 -10.93
N SER A 152 -11.96 -12.15 -10.38
CA SER A 152 -11.05 -12.16 -9.23
C SER A 152 -9.71 -11.49 -9.55
N SER A 153 -9.18 -11.69 -10.76
CA SER A 153 -7.98 -11.00 -11.26
C SER A 153 -8.19 -9.49 -11.36
N LEU A 154 -9.36 -9.06 -11.84
CA LEU A 154 -9.71 -7.65 -11.96
C LEU A 154 -9.85 -6.98 -10.59
N TRP A 155 -10.50 -7.67 -9.64
CA TRP A 155 -10.59 -7.26 -8.24
C TRP A 155 -9.21 -7.09 -7.60
N LEU A 156 -8.34 -8.10 -7.77
CA LEU A 156 -6.99 -8.07 -7.22
C LEU A 156 -6.14 -6.97 -7.86
N LEU A 157 -6.21 -6.82 -9.18
CA LEU A 157 -5.47 -5.77 -9.89
C LEU A 157 -5.92 -4.39 -9.42
N LEU A 158 -7.21 -4.14 -9.35
CA LEU A 158 -7.71 -2.79 -9.06
C LEU A 158 -7.62 -2.44 -7.58
N LEU A 159 -8.08 -3.31 -6.68
CA LEU A 159 -8.07 -3.03 -5.25
C LEU A 159 -6.74 -3.38 -4.58
N GLY A 160 -6.01 -4.37 -5.09
CA GLY A 160 -4.72 -4.79 -4.54
C GLY A 160 -3.51 -4.05 -5.12
N VAL A 161 -3.58 -3.62 -6.38
CA VAL A 161 -2.44 -2.97 -7.06
C VAL A 161 -2.70 -1.51 -7.38
N LEU A 162 -3.68 -1.20 -8.23
CA LEU A 162 -3.82 0.14 -8.80
C LEU A 162 -4.25 1.17 -7.75
N LEU A 163 -5.26 0.84 -6.93
CA LEU A 163 -5.80 1.75 -5.94
C LEU A 163 -4.81 2.06 -4.80
N PRO A 164 -4.16 1.08 -4.15
CA PRO A 164 -3.23 1.39 -3.07
C PRO A 164 -1.96 2.06 -3.60
N LEU A 165 -1.54 1.77 -4.83
CA LEU A 165 -0.43 2.47 -5.48
C LEU A 165 -0.74 3.96 -5.71
N ALA A 166 -1.94 4.27 -6.21
CA ALA A 166 -2.40 5.65 -6.34
C ALA A 166 -2.50 6.34 -4.97
N ALA A 167 -3.08 5.66 -3.97
CA ALA A 167 -3.18 6.17 -2.61
C ALA A 167 -1.81 6.48 -1.99
N ALA A 168 -0.84 5.57 -2.14
CA ALA A 168 0.53 5.76 -1.67
C ALA A 168 1.18 7.03 -2.26
N HIS A 169 1.01 7.29 -3.56
CA HIS A 169 1.54 8.50 -4.19
C HIS A 169 0.84 9.77 -3.69
N LEU A 170 -0.48 9.72 -3.49
CA LEU A 170 -1.24 10.84 -2.93
C LEU A 170 -0.80 11.15 -1.49
N TRP A 171 -0.64 10.12 -0.66
CA TRP A 171 -0.18 10.28 0.73
C TRP A 171 1.26 10.81 0.80
N LEU A 172 2.16 10.27 -0.02
CA LEU A 172 3.54 10.75 -0.12
C LEU A 172 3.63 12.19 -0.65
N SER A 173 2.77 12.57 -1.61
CA SER A 173 2.69 13.94 -2.10
C SER A 173 2.17 14.88 -1.02
N ALA A 174 1.12 14.48 -0.29
CA ALA A 174 0.55 15.26 0.80
C ALA A 174 1.53 15.48 1.96
N ALA A 175 2.31 14.46 2.31
CA ALA A 175 3.34 14.56 3.34
C ALA A 175 4.51 15.48 2.92
N ARG A 176 4.81 15.56 1.61
CA ARG A 176 5.89 16.41 1.08
C ARG A 176 5.48 17.85 0.84
N ALA A 177 4.43 18.05 0.04
CA ALA A 177 4.02 19.34 -0.48
C ALA A 177 2.76 19.90 0.22
N GLY A 178 2.06 19.09 1.01
CA GLY A 178 0.78 19.46 1.60
C GLY A 178 -0.41 19.21 0.68
N LEU A 179 -1.60 19.55 1.18
CA LEU A 179 -2.87 19.22 0.53
C LEU A 179 -3.13 20.04 -0.74
N LYS A 180 -2.99 21.37 -0.67
CA LYS A 180 -3.35 22.28 -1.77
C LYS A 180 -2.52 22.02 -3.05
N PRO A 181 -1.19 21.84 -3.00
CA PRO A 181 -0.41 21.50 -4.19
C PRO A 181 -0.78 20.13 -4.75
N THR A 182 -0.96 19.14 -3.86
CA THR A 182 -1.35 17.77 -4.25
C THR A 182 -2.70 17.75 -4.98
N LEU A 183 -3.68 18.53 -4.54
CA LEU A 183 -4.98 18.63 -5.21
C LEU A 183 -4.88 19.32 -6.58
N LYS A 184 -4.09 20.39 -6.69
CA LYS A 184 -3.86 21.06 -7.99
C LYS A 184 -3.14 20.14 -8.98
N GLY A 185 -2.23 19.30 -8.50
CA GLY A 185 -1.45 18.36 -9.28
C GLY A 185 -2.00 16.93 -9.33
N LEU A 186 -3.27 16.69 -8.93
CA LEU A 186 -3.79 15.34 -8.68
C LEU A 186 -3.55 14.37 -9.85
N HIS A 187 -3.91 14.79 -11.07
CA HIS A 187 -3.73 13.99 -12.29
C HIS A 187 -2.25 13.64 -12.54
N ARG A 188 -1.33 14.55 -12.23
CA ARG A 188 0.12 14.35 -12.38
C ARG A 188 0.65 13.37 -11.32
N VAL A 189 0.19 13.50 -10.07
CA VAL A 189 0.55 12.59 -8.97
C VAL A 189 0.06 11.17 -9.29
N VAL A 190 -1.17 11.02 -9.75
CA VAL A 190 -1.75 9.72 -10.14
C VAL A 190 -1.06 9.17 -11.39
N GLY A 191 -0.80 9.99 -12.41
CA GLY A 191 -0.06 9.56 -13.60
C GLY A 191 1.34 9.05 -13.28
N ARG A 192 2.02 9.66 -12.31
CA ARG A 192 3.33 9.19 -11.80
C ARG A 192 3.24 7.86 -11.05
N ALA A 193 2.11 7.58 -10.41
CA ALA A 193 1.90 6.32 -9.71
C ALA A 193 1.97 5.13 -10.69
N PHE A 194 1.56 5.33 -11.93
CA PHE A 194 1.53 4.31 -12.98
C PHE A 194 2.74 4.33 -13.91
N LEU A 195 3.81 5.06 -13.57
CA LEU A 195 5.08 4.91 -14.28
C LEU A 195 5.62 3.48 -14.09
N PRO A 196 6.19 2.84 -15.12
CA PRO A 196 6.67 1.45 -15.04
C PRO A 196 7.61 1.19 -13.85
N ARG A 197 8.42 2.20 -13.51
CA ARG A 197 9.32 2.14 -12.34
C ARG A 197 8.56 2.08 -11.01
N SER A 198 7.54 2.90 -10.83
CA SER A 198 6.70 2.93 -9.62
C SER A 198 5.90 1.64 -9.47
N VAL A 199 5.32 1.16 -10.57
CA VAL A 199 4.61 -0.14 -10.63
C VAL A 199 5.54 -1.29 -10.25
N PHE A 200 6.77 -1.31 -10.79
CA PHE A 200 7.74 -2.34 -10.45
C PHE A 200 8.14 -2.30 -8.96
N VAL A 201 8.46 -1.12 -8.42
CA VAL A 201 8.78 -0.96 -6.98
C VAL A 201 7.64 -1.45 -6.11
N TYR A 202 6.40 -1.09 -6.47
CA TYR A 202 5.21 -1.52 -5.73
C TYR A 202 4.96 -3.03 -5.88
N ALA A 203 5.19 -3.64 -7.06
CA ALA A 203 5.04 -5.07 -7.24
C ALA A 203 6.02 -5.88 -6.36
N VAL A 204 7.28 -5.44 -6.29
CA VAL A 204 8.27 -6.03 -5.36
C VAL A 204 7.85 -5.79 -3.91
N GLY A 205 7.36 -4.59 -3.60
CA GLY A 205 6.80 -4.28 -2.30
C GLY A 205 5.64 -5.18 -1.90
N LEU A 206 4.67 -5.38 -2.79
CA LEU A 206 3.49 -6.21 -2.62
C LEU A 206 3.86 -7.67 -2.36
N PHE A 207 4.94 -8.16 -2.98
CA PHE A 207 5.50 -9.46 -2.63
C PHE A 207 5.93 -9.50 -1.16
N LEU A 208 6.63 -8.46 -0.66
CA LEU A 208 7.12 -8.39 0.72
C LEU A 208 6.01 -8.20 1.76
N PHE A 209 5.06 -7.29 1.54
CA PHE A 209 4.02 -6.97 2.55
C PHE A 209 2.69 -7.69 2.34
N GLY A 210 2.48 -8.32 1.18
CA GLY A 210 1.26 -9.06 0.87
C GLY A 210 1.52 -10.56 0.77
N LEU A 211 2.35 -10.96 -0.20
CA LEU A 211 2.51 -12.37 -0.55
C LEU A 211 3.32 -13.16 0.49
N MET A 212 4.42 -12.61 1.01
CA MET A 212 5.21 -13.28 2.05
C MET A 212 4.41 -13.52 3.34
N PRO A 213 3.71 -12.52 3.93
CA PRO A 213 2.83 -12.74 5.08
C PRO A 213 1.76 -13.79 4.82
N TYR A 214 1.18 -13.82 3.62
CA TYR A 214 0.21 -14.84 3.22
C TYR A 214 0.82 -16.25 3.35
N PHE A 215 2.01 -16.49 2.78
CA PHE A 215 2.66 -17.79 2.90
C PHE A 215 3.00 -18.16 4.36
N VAL A 216 3.43 -17.20 5.17
CA VAL A 216 3.72 -17.42 6.59
C VAL A 216 2.47 -17.88 7.36
N LEU A 217 1.30 -17.30 7.07
CA LEU A 217 0.05 -17.63 7.74
C LEU A 217 -0.53 -18.98 7.28
N PHE A 218 -0.46 -19.29 6.00
CA PHE A 218 -1.13 -20.46 5.41
C PHE A 218 -0.25 -21.72 5.32
N THR A 219 1.03 -21.63 5.63
CA THR A 219 1.89 -22.82 5.75
C THR A 219 1.41 -23.68 6.91
N ARG A 220 1.02 -24.94 6.67
CA ARG A 220 0.59 -25.86 7.73
C ARG A 220 1.79 -26.57 8.34
N THR A 221 1.87 -26.59 9.67
CA THR A 221 2.80 -27.45 10.42
C THR A 221 2.03 -28.05 11.57
N SER A 222 1.88 -29.37 11.59
CA SER A 222 1.25 -30.10 12.67
C SER A 222 2.25 -30.31 13.81
N PHE A 223 1.82 -30.08 15.05
CA PHE A 223 2.56 -30.46 16.24
C PHE A 223 1.70 -31.39 17.09
N THR A 224 2.32 -32.23 17.90
CA THR A 224 1.59 -33.17 18.76
C THR A 224 1.05 -32.52 20.04
N THR A 225 1.56 -31.35 20.42
CA THR A 225 1.20 -30.65 21.65
C THR A 225 0.46 -29.35 21.35
N GLY A 226 -0.73 -29.17 21.95
CA GLY A 226 -1.56 -27.98 21.69
C GLY A 226 -0.89 -26.65 22.09
N TRP A 227 -0.03 -26.66 23.12
CA TRP A 227 0.74 -25.46 23.49
C TRP A 227 1.78 -25.05 22.43
N ALA A 228 2.44 -26.02 21.80
CA ALA A 228 3.38 -25.72 20.72
C ALA A 228 2.65 -25.18 19.48
N GLU A 229 1.46 -25.73 19.17
CA GLU A 229 0.61 -25.21 18.09
C GLU A 229 0.20 -23.76 18.35
N LEU A 230 -0.24 -23.43 19.57
CA LEU A 230 -0.64 -22.07 19.93
C LEU A 230 0.55 -21.09 19.87
N LEU A 231 1.71 -21.46 20.42
CA LEU A 231 2.91 -20.61 20.41
C LEU A 231 3.41 -20.37 18.98
N LEU A 232 3.42 -21.41 18.14
CA LEU A 232 3.81 -21.28 16.75
C LEU A 232 2.83 -20.42 15.96
N PHE A 233 1.53 -20.59 16.18
CA PHE A 233 0.50 -19.75 15.57
C PHE A 233 0.71 -18.28 15.93
N GLY A 234 0.94 -17.98 17.22
CA GLY A 234 1.27 -16.64 17.70
C GLY A 234 2.53 -16.07 17.02
N LEU A 235 3.60 -16.87 16.91
CA LEU A 235 4.83 -16.46 16.24
C LEU A 235 4.63 -16.17 14.75
N ARG A 236 3.85 -17.00 14.04
CA ARG A 236 3.49 -16.78 12.63
C ARG A 236 2.71 -15.51 12.43
N LEU A 237 1.76 -15.25 13.32
CA LEU A 237 0.96 -14.04 13.29
C LEU A 237 1.83 -12.81 13.51
N ALA A 238 2.72 -12.85 14.52
CA ALA A 238 3.69 -11.79 14.77
C ALA A 238 4.63 -11.55 13.58
N LEU A 239 5.15 -12.62 12.97
CA LEU A 239 6.02 -12.55 11.79
C LEU A 239 5.28 -11.98 10.58
N ALA A 240 4.05 -12.44 10.31
CA ALA A 240 3.23 -11.95 9.22
C ALA A 240 2.94 -10.45 9.37
N PHE A 241 2.52 -9.99 10.56
CA PHE A 241 2.29 -8.57 10.83
C PHE A 241 3.57 -7.74 10.76
N GLY A 242 4.68 -8.26 11.28
CA GLY A 242 5.99 -7.61 11.16
C GLY A 242 6.43 -7.43 9.71
N LEU A 243 6.27 -8.46 8.88
CA LEU A 243 6.56 -8.43 7.44
C LEU A 243 5.63 -7.45 6.70
N THR A 244 4.33 -7.45 7.01
CA THR A 244 3.37 -6.49 6.42
C THR A 244 3.78 -5.05 6.73
N LEU A 245 4.07 -4.75 7.99
CA LEU A 245 4.48 -3.41 8.41
C LEU A 245 5.80 -2.99 7.76
N PHE A 246 6.83 -3.81 7.88
CA PHE A 246 8.17 -3.51 7.37
C PHE A 246 8.15 -3.39 5.85
N GLY A 247 7.54 -4.34 5.15
CA GLY A 247 7.41 -4.32 3.70
C GLY A 247 6.64 -3.10 3.20
N TRP A 248 5.58 -2.69 3.89
CA TRP A 248 4.83 -1.47 3.56
C TRP A 248 5.70 -0.22 3.66
N LEU A 249 6.43 -0.04 4.76
CA LEU A 249 7.29 1.12 4.97
C LEU A 249 8.46 1.17 3.99
N VAL A 250 9.10 0.03 3.72
CA VAL A 250 10.15 -0.07 2.71
C VAL A 250 9.63 0.28 1.32
N THR A 251 8.41 -0.15 0.99
CA THR A 251 7.77 0.18 -0.30
C THR A 251 7.51 1.68 -0.40
N LEU A 252 6.92 2.30 0.62
CA LEU A 252 6.67 3.74 0.63
C LEU A 252 7.96 4.55 0.54
N GLY A 253 9.02 4.16 1.25
CA GLY A 253 10.30 4.88 1.19
C GLY A 253 11.05 4.67 -0.12
N ALA A 254 10.90 3.51 -0.78
CA ALA A 254 11.40 3.32 -2.13
C ALA A 254 10.62 4.17 -3.15
N LEU A 255 9.28 4.19 -3.05
CA LEU A 255 8.41 5.04 -3.86
C LEU A 255 8.73 6.54 -3.67
N SER A 256 9.08 6.95 -2.45
CA SER A 256 9.41 8.33 -2.14
C SER A 256 10.67 8.81 -2.88
N ARG A 257 11.67 7.93 -3.03
CA ARG A 257 12.95 8.19 -3.72
C ARG A 257 12.83 8.19 -5.23
N VAL A 258 12.02 7.29 -5.80
CA VAL A 258 11.87 7.21 -7.27
C VAL A 258 10.94 8.27 -7.83
N THR A 259 10.19 8.95 -6.95
CA THR A 259 9.29 10.05 -7.34
C THR A 259 9.96 11.39 -7.02
N PRO A 260 10.42 12.17 -8.02
CA PRO A 260 11.04 13.45 -7.79
C PRO A 260 10.05 14.45 -7.15
N PRO A 261 10.52 15.35 -6.27
CA PRO A 261 9.66 16.36 -5.67
C PRO A 261 9.08 17.30 -6.74
N GLU A 262 7.86 17.79 -6.51
CA GLU A 262 7.15 18.68 -7.44
C GLU A 262 7.70 20.12 -7.49
N THR A 263 8.81 20.38 -6.79
CA THR A 263 9.52 21.66 -6.81
C THR A 263 10.20 21.85 -8.17
N GLY A 264 9.38 22.29 -9.10
CA GLY A 264 9.75 22.66 -10.44
C GLY A 264 8.50 23.10 -11.18
N ALA A 265 8.19 24.40 -11.10
CA ALA A 265 7.91 25.10 -12.35
C ALA A 265 8.94 24.61 -13.36
N PRO A 266 8.59 24.33 -14.64
CA PRO A 266 9.63 24.06 -15.61
C PRO A 266 10.66 25.16 -15.39
N VAL A 267 11.88 24.76 -15.01
CA VAL A 267 13.01 25.64 -15.19
C VAL A 267 12.89 25.89 -16.68
N VAL A 268 12.31 27.04 -17.05
CA VAL A 268 12.39 27.57 -18.40
C VAL A 268 13.86 27.35 -18.66
N SER A 269 14.18 26.41 -19.54
CA SER A 269 15.56 26.16 -19.90
C SER A 269 16.03 27.53 -20.33
N GLU A 270 16.73 28.21 -19.41
CA GLU A 270 17.29 29.51 -19.64
C GLU A 270 18.16 29.23 -20.84
N SER A 271 17.67 29.71 -21.97
CA SER A 271 18.20 29.41 -23.30
C SER A 271 19.69 29.45 -23.14
N ALA A 272 20.36 28.31 -23.38
CA ALA A 272 21.79 28.16 -23.16
C ALA A 272 22.45 29.48 -23.59
N PRO A 273 23.22 30.14 -22.70
CA PRO A 273 23.74 31.48 -22.98
C PRO A 273 24.34 31.45 -24.37
N ALA A 274 23.79 32.28 -25.25
CA ALA A 274 24.10 32.28 -26.67
C ALA A 274 25.62 32.18 -26.81
N GLU A 275 26.06 31.13 -27.50
CA GLU A 275 27.47 30.88 -27.74
C GLU A 275 28.10 32.19 -28.22
N PRO A 276 29.09 32.75 -27.48
CA PRO A 276 29.64 34.05 -27.82
C PRO A 276 30.17 33.99 -29.25
N ALA A 277 29.73 34.95 -30.07
CA ALA A 277 30.05 35.02 -31.48
C ALA A 277 31.57 34.81 -31.68
N PRO A 278 31.98 33.97 -32.65
CA PRO A 278 33.39 33.72 -32.92
C PRO A 278 34.11 35.04 -33.16
N ALA A 279 35.23 35.24 -32.47
CA ALA A 279 36.05 36.42 -32.61
C ALA A 279 36.46 36.58 -34.10
N PRO A 280 36.40 37.81 -34.66
CA PRO A 280 36.78 38.03 -36.05
C PRO A 280 38.21 37.55 -36.29
N GLU A 281 38.38 36.66 -37.27
CA GLU A 281 39.69 36.19 -37.69
C GLU A 281 40.55 37.40 -38.11
N PRO A 282 41.79 37.52 -37.62
CA PRO A 282 42.70 38.57 -38.05
C PRO A 282 43.00 38.37 -39.53
N GLN A 283 42.50 39.30 -40.36
CA GLN A 283 42.83 39.37 -41.78
C GLN A 283 44.34 39.61 -41.91
N LEU A 284 45.06 38.56 -42.31
CA LEU A 284 46.43 38.65 -42.79
C LEU A 284 46.43 39.51 -44.07
N GLN A 285 46.85 40.77 -43.93
CA GLN A 285 47.20 41.62 -45.06
C GLN A 285 48.51 41.10 -45.64
N ALA A 286 48.46 40.72 -46.93
CA ALA A 286 49.62 40.38 -47.76
C ALA A 286 50.01 41.59 -48.61
#